data_AF-A0A0S7Y260-F1
#
_entry.id   AF-A0A0S7Y260-F1
#
_cell.length_a   1.000
_cell.length_b   1.000
_cell.length_c   1.000
_cell.angle_alpha   90.00
_cell.angle_beta   90.00
_cell.angle_gamma   90.00
#
_symmetry.space_group_name_H-M   'P 1'
#
loop_
_entity.id
_entity.type
_entity.pdbx_description
1 polymer ?
#
loop_
_entity_poly.entity_id
_entity_poly.type
_entity_poly.pdbx_seq_one_letter_code
_entity_poly.pdbx_strand_id
1 'polypeptide(L)'
;MVDYDPWLGNPVGVVEHNKFTSIKDSESSATIFNGPLHLPKDRQCRVYDITGRVVTPDKMRPGVYFVEIDGKITKKVVKIG
;
A
#
# COMPACT_ATOMS: atom_id res chain seq x y z
N MET A 1 19.31 -53.50 1.06
CA MET A 1 19.13 -52.10 0.61
C MET A 1 17.95 -51.56 1.38
N VAL A 2 18.14 -50.50 2.16
CA VAL A 2 17.04 -49.78 2.81
C VAL A 2 16.63 -48.66 1.86
N ASP A 3 15.35 -48.63 1.49
CA ASP A 3 14.80 -47.59 0.63
C ASP A 3 14.87 -46.24 1.34
N TYR A 4 15.45 -45.25 0.67
CA TYR A 4 15.48 -43.88 1.14
C TYR A 4 14.05 -43.31 1.06
N ASP A 5 13.45 -43.04 2.21
CA ASP A 5 12.16 -42.36 2.32
C ASP A 5 12.38 -40.84 2.45
N PRO A 6 12.10 -40.04 1.41
CA PRO A 6 12.29 -38.60 1.43
C PRO A 6 11.34 -37.85 2.39
N TRP A 7 10.33 -38.51 2.95
CA TRP A 7 9.35 -37.90 3.87
C TRP A 7 9.79 -37.93 5.34
N LEU A 8 10.86 -38.65 5.67
CA LEU A 8 11.49 -38.64 7.01
C LEU A 8 12.60 -37.57 7.14
N GLY A 9 12.84 -36.78 6.09
CA GLY A 9 13.70 -35.61 6.14
C GLY A 9 13.03 -34.45 6.87
N ASN A 10 13.78 -33.76 7.75
CA ASN A 10 13.31 -32.57 8.47
C ASN A 10 12.55 -31.62 7.52
N PRO A 11 11.30 -31.22 7.81
CA PRO A 11 10.60 -30.27 6.97
C PRO A 11 11.42 -28.98 6.94
N VAL A 12 11.83 -28.56 5.74
CA VAL A 12 12.46 -27.26 5.53
C VAL A 12 11.37 -26.20 5.73
N GLY A 13 11.11 -25.88 7.00
CA GLY A 13 10.18 -24.82 7.38
C GLY A 13 10.67 -23.50 6.79
N VAL A 14 9.74 -22.75 6.20
CA VAL A 14 10.02 -21.37 5.78
C VAL A 14 10.28 -20.56 7.04
N VAL A 15 11.52 -20.10 7.22
CA VAL A 15 11.87 -19.15 8.28
C VAL A 15 11.42 -17.77 7.82
N GLU A 16 10.33 -17.27 8.38
CA GLU A 16 9.95 -15.87 8.21
C GLU A 16 11.01 -14.99 8.88
N HIS A 17 11.89 -14.36 8.09
CA HIS A 17 12.73 -13.29 8.59
C HIS A 17 11.86 -12.06 8.85
N ASN A 18 11.38 -11.92 10.09
CA ASN A 18 10.77 -10.69 10.61
C ASN A 18 11.84 -9.58 10.70
N LYS A 19 12.30 -9.09 9.56
CA LYS A 19 13.03 -7.81 9.50
C LYS A 19 12.01 -6.70 9.70
N PHE A 20 11.70 -6.42 10.97
CA PHE A 20 11.03 -5.19 11.36
C PHE A 20 12.01 -4.03 11.10
N THR A 21 12.04 -3.53 9.87
CA THR A 21 12.54 -2.18 9.63
C THR A 21 11.59 -1.25 10.36
N SER A 22 12.00 -0.77 11.54
CA SER A 22 11.36 0.36 12.18
C SER A 22 11.32 1.48 11.15
N ILE A 23 10.13 1.75 10.62
CA ILE A 23 9.91 2.89 9.73
C ILE A 23 10.21 4.08 10.63
N LYS A 24 11.35 4.75 10.39
CA LYS A 24 11.69 6.00 11.07
C LYS A 24 10.45 6.88 11.01
N ASP A 25 10.07 7.48 12.14
CA ASP A 25 8.97 8.44 12.26
C ASP A 25 9.15 9.59 11.25
N SER A 26 8.77 9.35 10.00
CA SER A 26 8.49 10.36 9.02
C SER A 26 7.03 10.70 9.23
N GLU A 27 6.75 11.89 9.77
CA GLU A 27 5.42 12.45 10.05
C GLU A 27 4.29 11.69 9.34
N SER A 28 3.66 10.77 10.07
CA SER A 28 2.57 9.94 9.55
C SER A 28 1.27 10.75 9.51
N SER A 29 1.29 11.87 8.79
CA SER A 29 0.14 12.74 8.62
C SER A 29 -0.64 12.39 7.36
N ALA A 30 -1.96 12.47 7.44
CA ALA A 30 -2.86 12.29 6.31
C ALA A 30 -3.71 13.55 6.14
N THR A 31 -3.98 13.93 4.89
CA THR A 31 -4.96 14.99 4.62
C THR A 31 -6.34 14.39 4.59
N ILE A 32 -7.20 14.85 5.51
CA ILE A 32 -8.63 14.51 5.54
C ILE A 32 -9.38 15.58 4.76
N PHE A 33 -10.28 15.18 3.87
CA PHE A 33 -11.06 16.11 3.06
C PHE A 33 -12.51 15.63 2.89
N ASN A 34 -13.43 16.59 2.78
CA ASN A 34 -14.80 16.36 2.35
C ASN A 34 -14.96 16.91 0.91
N GLY A 35 -15.75 16.23 0.07
CA GLY A 35 -16.03 16.65 -1.30
C GLY A 35 -15.05 16.09 -2.35
N PRO A 36 -14.92 16.76 -3.52
CA PRO A 36 -14.03 16.35 -4.59
C PRO A 36 -12.55 16.47 -4.22
N LEU A 37 -11.74 15.51 -4.66
CA LEU A 37 -10.28 15.60 -4.52
C LEU A 37 -9.72 16.47 -5.66
N HIS A 38 -9.15 17.62 -5.31
CA HIS A 38 -8.49 18.51 -6.27
C HIS A 38 -7.03 18.12 -6.45
N LEU A 39 -6.68 17.68 -7.66
CA LEU A 39 -5.31 17.33 -8.05
C LEU A 39 -4.68 18.47 -8.86
N PRO A 40 -3.35 18.69 -8.76
CA PRO A 40 -2.66 19.66 -9.60
C PRO A 40 -2.84 19.29 -11.09
N LYS A 41 -3.25 20.28 -11.89
CA LYS A 41 -3.61 20.07 -13.31
C LYS A 41 -2.39 19.91 -14.23
N ASP A 42 -1.26 20.42 -13.78
CA ASP A 42 0.02 20.47 -14.50
C ASP A 42 0.91 19.24 -14.25
N ARG A 43 0.43 18.26 -13.46
CA ARG A 43 1.20 17.08 -13.06
C ARG A 43 0.48 15.79 -13.33
N GLN A 44 1.24 14.73 -13.62
CA GLN A 44 0.67 13.40 -13.79
C GLN A 44 0.31 12.86 -12.41
N CYS A 45 -1.00 12.72 -12.16
CA CYS A 45 -1.52 12.24 -10.90
C CYS A 45 -2.24 10.90 -11.06
N ARG A 46 -2.00 9.99 -10.13
CA ARG A 46 -2.77 8.74 -9.98
C ARG A 46 -3.22 8.60 -8.54
N VAL A 47 -4.43 8.08 -8.36
CA VAL A 47 -4.99 7.82 -7.03
C VAL A 47 -5.20 6.33 -6.91
N TYR A 48 -4.76 5.76 -5.80
CA TYR A 48 -4.89 4.35 -5.48
C TYR A 48 -5.73 4.17 -4.23
N ASP A 49 -6.61 3.16 -4.23
CA ASP A 49 -7.25 2.70 -2.99
C ASP A 49 -6.26 1.90 -2.13
N ILE A 50 -6.69 1.51 -0.92
CA ILE A 50 -5.88 0.70 0.00
C ILE A 50 -5.45 -0.66 -0.57
N THR A 51 -6.11 -1.14 -1.62
CA THR A 51 -5.77 -2.40 -2.29
C THR A 51 -4.78 -2.20 -3.44
N GLY A 52 -4.38 -0.95 -3.71
CA GLY A 52 -3.46 -0.59 -4.79
C GLY A 52 -4.14 -0.45 -6.16
N ARG A 53 -5.47 -0.46 -6.24
CA ARG A 53 -6.20 -0.26 -7.51
C ARG A 53 -6.30 1.22 -7.83
N VAL A 54 -6.14 1.57 -9.11
CA VAL A 54 -6.34 2.95 -9.60
C VAL A 54 -7.82 3.31 -9.51
N VAL A 55 -8.12 4.46 -8.90
CA VAL A 55 -9.48 4.99 -8.75
C VAL A 55 -9.54 6.39 -9.34
N THR A 56 -10.64 6.70 -10.02
CA THR A 56 -10.89 8.06 -10.52
C THR A 56 -11.46 8.94 -9.39
N PRO A 57 -10.99 10.19 -9.22
CA PRO A 57 -11.38 11.06 -8.09
C PRO A 57 -12.90 11.25 -7.89
N ASP A 58 -13.66 11.22 -8.98
CA ASP A 58 -15.13 11.35 -9.02
C ASP A 58 -15.86 10.11 -8.46
N LYS A 59 -15.22 8.95 -8.44
CA LYS A 59 -15.80 7.67 -7.98
C LYS A 59 -15.34 7.27 -6.58
N MET A 60 -14.56 8.12 -5.92
CA MET A 60 -14.07 7.85 -4.57
C MET A 60 -15.23 7.81 -3.57
N ARG A 61 -15.28 6.74 -2.80
CA ARG A 61 -16.15 6.61 -1.62
C ARG A 61 -15.37 7.03 -0.38
N PRO A 62 -16.03 7.26 0.78
CA PRO A 62 -15.31 7.46 2.03
C PRO A 62 -14.30 6.33 2.27
N GLY A 63 -13.07 6.68 2.63
CA GLY A 63 -11.98 5.71 2.72
C GLY A 63 -10.58 6.32 2.67
N VAL A 64 -9.58 5.44 2.73
CA VAL A 64 -8.16 5.79 2.67
C VAL A 64 -7.62 5.58 1.26
N TYR A 65 -6.82 6.53 0.79
CA TYR A 65 -6.25 6.53 -0.55
C TYR A 65 -4.82 7.04 -0.54
N PHE A 66 -4.08 6.70 -1.59
CA PHE A 66 -2.72 7.17 -1.83
C PHE A 66 -2.67 7.94 -3.14
N VAL A 67 -2.02 9.10 -3.11
CA VAL A 67 -1.81 9.93 -4.30
C VAL A 67 -0.37 9.79 -4.74
N GLU A 68 -0.20 9.40 -6.01
CA GLU A 68 1.06 9.44 -6.72
C GLU A 68 1.08 10.66 -7.63
N ILE A 69 2.16 11.43 -7.53
CA ILE A 69 2.41 12.60 -8.36
C ILE A 69 3.79 12.38 -9.00
N ASP A 70 3.84 12.45 -10.33
CA ASP A 70 5.07 12.27 -11.12
C ASP A 70 5.82 10.96 -10.77
N GLY A 71 5.07 9.86 -10.63
CA GLY A 71 5.61 8.52 -10.36
C GLY A 71 6.07 8.27 -8.92
N LYS A 72 5.86 9.23 -7.99
CA LYS A 72 6.19 9.07 -6.58
C LYS A 72 4.93 9.08 -5.72
N ILE A 73 4.71 8.02 -4.95
CA ILE A 73 3.68 8.02 -3.89
C ILE A 73 4.07 9.11 -2.90
N THR A 74 3.28 10.17 -2.89
CA THR A 74 3.64 11.40 -2.18
C THR A 74 2.85 11.55 -0.89
N LYS A 75 1.62 11.02 -0.83
CA LYS A 75 0.71 11.35 0.27
C LYS A 75 -0.41 10.33 0.49
N LYS A 76 -0.73 10.09 1.77
CA LYS A 76 -1.98 9.46 2.22
C LYS A 76 -3.07 10.52 2.35
N VAL A 77 -4.24 10.25 1.78
CA VAL A 77 -5.44 11.08 1.90
C VAL A 77 -6.62 10.27 2.40
N VAL A 78 -7.52 10.90 3.13
CA VAL A 78 -8.73 10.27 3.68
C VAL A 78 -9.94 11.05 3.21
N LYS A 79 -10.81 10.40 2.42
CA LYS A 79 -12.09 10.97 2.03
C LYS A 79 -13.11 10.70 3.12
N ILE A 80 -13.76 11.75 3.61
CA ILE A 80 -14.95 11.65 4.44
C ILE A 80 -16.19 12.05 3.63
N GLY A 81 -17.36 11.65 4.12
CA GLY A 81 -18.67 11.82 3.45
C GLY A 81 -19.19 13.24 3.47
#